data_AF-A0A1G7VYH9-F1
#
_entry.id   AF-A0A1G7VYH9-F1
#
_cell.length_a   1.000
_cell.length_b   1.000
_cell.length_c   1.000
_cell.angle_alpha   90.00
_cell.angle_beta   90.00
_cell.angle_gamma   90.00
#
_symmetry.space_group_name_H-M   'P 1'
#
loop_
_entity.id
_entity.type
_entity.pdbx_description
1 polymer ?
#
loop_
_entity_poly.entity_id
_entity_poly.type
_entity_poly.pdbx_seq_one_letter_code
_entity_poly.pdbx_strand_id
1 'polypeptide(L)'
;MKHQVRTIPGKLVDFDYNRYRLPTFVMQFKPSVYQDGDCFYAVLSFEEEHDVSGLGTSPEDALIDWNDKVCEMLALSGPLRTSFSTK
;
A
#
# COMPACT_ATOMS: atom_id res chain seq x y z
N MET A 1 -20.46 -10.97 -20.97
CA MET A 1 -19.71 -10.61 -19.74
C MET A 1 -18.75 -9.49 -20.11
N LYS A 2 -19.03 -8.26 -19.67
CA LYS A 2 -18.14 -7.12 -19.93
C LYS A 2 -17.16 -7.11 -18.76
N HIS A 3 -15.90 -7.48 -19.00
CA HIS A 3 -14.82 -7.18 -18.07
C HIS A 3 -14.82 -5.67 -17.92
N GLN A 4 -15.38 -5.19 -16.82
CA GLN A 4 -15.28 -3.78 -16.45
C GLN A 4 -13.82 -3.60 -16.11
N VAL A 5 -13.03 -3.14 -17.09
CA VAL A 5 -11.67 -2.66 -16.87
C VAL A 5 -11.83 -1.53 -15.86
N ARG A 6 -11.69 -1.87 -14.58
CA ARG A 6 -11.80 -0.93 -13.48
C ARG A 6 -10.71 0.10 -13.75
N THR A 7 -11.15 1.29 -14.13
CA THR A 7 -10.27 2.40 -14.47
C THR A 7 -9.46 2.68 -13.21
N ILE A 8 -8.16 2.44 -13.27
CA ILE A 8 -7.22 2.78 -12.20
C ILE A 8 -7.54 4.23 -11.81
N PRO A 9 -7.93 4.51 -10.55
CA PRO A 9 -8.57 5.78 -10.20
C PRO A 9 -7.60 6.97 -10.16
N GLY A 10 -6.40 6.86 -10.73
CA GLY A 10 -5.41 7.91 -10.60
C GLY A 10 -4.19 7.73 -11.49
N LYS A 11 -3.27 8.69 -11.41
CA LYS A 11 -1.96 8.61 -12.07
C LYS A 11 -1.02 7.76 -11.24
N LEU A 12 -0.30 6.84 -11.88
CA LEU A 12 0.78 6.10 -11.22
C LEU A 12 1.88 7.07 -10.79
N VAL A 13 2.25 6.99 -9.51
CA VAL A 13 3.32 7.78 -8.90
C VAL A 13 4.60 6.97 -8.95
N ASP A 14 5.66 7.55 -9.53
CA ASP A 14 7.00 6.98 -9.45
C ASP A 14 7.56 7.24 -8.04
N PHE A 15 7.58 6.21 -7.21
CA PHE A 15 7.99 6.29 -5.82
C PHE A 15 9.26 5.47 -5.57
N ASP A 16 10.29 6.13 -5.04
CA ASP A 16 11.57 5.49 -4.73
C ASP A 16 11.54 4.85 -3.32
N TYR A 17 11.26 3.56 -3.27
CA TYR A 17 11.25 2.76 -2.03
C TYR A 17 12.61 2.69 -1.33
N ASN A 18 13.72 3.00 -2.01
CA ASN A 18 15.05 2.94 -1.37
C ASN A 18 15.40 4.25 -0.66
N ARG A 19 14.68 5.33 -0.95
CA ARG A 19 14.94 6.65 -0.37
C ARG A 19 14.51 6.75 1.10
N TYR A 20 13.56 5.93 1.52
CA TYR A 20 12.93 6.01 2.83
C TYR A 20 12.99 4.69 3.59
N ARG A 21 13.01 4.77 4.92
CA ARG A 21 12.88 3.59 5.78
C ARG A 21 11.40 3.26 5.97
N LEU A 22 10.86 2.44 5.07
CA LEU A 22 9.44 2.07 5.06
C LEU A 22 9.16 0.79 5.84
N PRO A 23 7.89 0.52 6.20
CA PRO A 23 7.50 -0.72 6.87
C PRO A 23 7.91 -1.97 6.08
N THR A 24 8.15 -3.07 6.80
CA THR A 24 8.68 -4.32 6.23
C THR A 24 7.83 -4.85 5.08
N PHE A 25 6.50 -4.87 5.21
CA PHE A 25 5.64 -5.36 4.13
C PHE A 25 5.64 -4.43 2.91
N VAL A 26 5.77 -3.12 3.11
CA VAL A 26 5.93 -2.15 2.00
C VAL A 26 7.23 -2.42 1.25
N MET A 27 8.33 -2.63 1.97
CA MET A 27 9.63 -2.91 1.35
C MET A 27 9.67 -4.26 0.63
N GLN A 28 8.95 -5.25 1.17
CA GLN A 28 8.88 -6.60 0.64
C GLN A 28 8.00 -6.69 -0.62
N PHE A 29 6.81 -6.09 -0.59
CA PHE A 29 5.82 -6.24 -1.64
C PHE A 29 5.79 -5.06 -2.62
N LYS A 30 6.27 -3.88 -2.21
CA LYS A 30 6.35 -2.66 -3.03
C LYS A 30 5.03 -2.33 -3.75
N PRO A 31 3.94 -2.08 -3.01
CA PRO A 31 2.63 -1.80 -3.60
C PRO A 31 2.66 -0.52 -4.42
N SER A 32 2.05 -0.56 -5.61
CA SER A 32 1.98 0.58 -6.52
C SER A 32 1.19 1.73 -5.89
N VAL A 33 1.70 2.95 -6.05
CA VAL A 33 1.05 4.16 -5.54
C VAL A 33 0.37 4.92 -6.67
N TYR A 34 -0.89 5.27 -6.49
CA TYR A 34 -1.68 6.07 -7.43
C TYR A 34 -2.11 7.36 -6.75
N GLN A 35 -2.14 8.45 -7.51
CA GLN A 35 -2.66 9.74 -7.07
C GLN A 35 -3.99 10.05 -7.76
N ASP A 36 -5.02 10.30 -6.95
CA ASP A 36 -6.32 10.81 -7.38
C ASP A 36 -6.59 12.14 -6.67
N GLY A 37 -6.52 13.25 -7.41
CA GLY A 37 -6.59 14.59 -6.86
C GLY A 37 -5.52 14.83 -5.76
N ASP A 38 -6.00 15.11 -4.55
CA ASP A 38 -5.17 15.36 -3.36
C ASP A 38 -4.93 14.10 -2.50
N CYS A 39 -5.40 12.93 -2.97
CA CYS A 39 -5.31 11.67 -2.25
C CYS A 39 -4.36 10.69 -2.95
N PHE A 40 -3.70 9.86 -2.15
CA PHE A 40 -2.83 8.78 -2.60
C PHE A 40 -3.39 7.42 -2.18
N TYR A 41 -3.21 6.43 -3.05
CA TYR A 41 -3.71 5.07 -2.92
C TYR A 41 -2.57 4.09 -3.12
N ALA A 42 -2.35 3.16 -2.18
CA ALA A 42 -1.36 2.09 -2.31
C ALA A 42 -2.06 0.74 -2.49
N VAL A 43 -1.72 0.00 -3.54
CA VAL A 43 -2.34 -1.30 -3.89
C VAL A 43 -1.32 -2.26 -4.52
N LEU A 44 -1.47 -3.57 -4.31
CA LEU A 44 -0.64 -4.58 -5.02
C LEU A 44 -1.24 -5.00 -6.35
N SER A 45 -2.57 -5.12 -6.39
CA SER A 45 -3.31 -5.41 -7.61
C SER A 45 -4.65 -4.67 -7.59
N PHE A 46 -5.42 -4.81 -8.67
CA PHE A 46 -6.82 -4.40 -8.71
C PHE A 46 -7.74 -5.61 -8.93
N GLU A 47 -7.28 -6.82 -8.59
CA GLU A 47 -8.03 -8.06 -8.83
C GLU A 47 -9.03 -8.31 -7.68
N GLU A 48 -10.25 -8.68 -8.06
CA GLU A 48 -11.40 -8.77 -7.15
C GLU A 48 -11.29 -10.00 -6.22
N GLU A 49 -11.05 -9.75 -4.92
CA GLU A 49 -11.88 -10.20 -3.78
C GLU A 49 -11.21 -9.89 -2.42
N HIS A 50 -9.89 -9.68 -2.40
CA HIS A 50 -9.11 -9.51 -1.15
C HIS A 50 -8.00 -8.46 -1.24
N ASP A 51 -8.15 -7.45 -2.10
CA ASP A 51 -7.10 -6.44 -2.28
C ASP A 51 -7.06 -5.47 -1.08
N VAL A 52 -5.99 -5.56 -0.31
CA VAL A 52 -5.68 -4.55 0.71
C VAL A 52 -5.28 -3.27 -0.01
N SER A 53 -5.98 -2.18 0.29
CA SER A 53 -5.68 -0.85 -0.24
C SER A 53 -5.40 0.13 0.89
N GLY A 54 -4.32 0.89 0.75
CA GLY A 54 -3.95 1.97 1.67
C GLY A 54 -4.32 3.34 1.11
N LEU A 55 -4.65 4.28 2.01
CA LEU A 55 -5.06 5.65 1.70
C LEU A 55 -4.22 6.66 2.48
N GLY A 56 -3.89 7.79 1.85
CA GLY A 56 -3.13 8.84 2.53
C GLY A 56 -3.13 10.17 1.79
N THR A 57 -2.67 11.21 2.47
CA THR A 57 -2.43 12.55 1.89
C THR A 57 -1.05 12.69 1.24
N SER A 58 -0.18 11.70 1.44
CA SER A 58 1.09 11.54 0.75
C SER A 58 1.29 10.07 0.32
N PRO A 59 2.24 9.78 -0.59
CA PRO A 59 2.62 8.41 -0.93
C PRO A 59 3.02 7.59 0.30
N GLU A 60 3.77 8.20 1.22
CA GLU A 60 4.23 7.54 2.45
C GLU A 60 3.06 7.17 3.36
N ASP A 61 2.11 8.09 3.55
CA ASP A 61 0.91 7.85 4.35
C ASP A 61 0.09 6.68 3.80
N ALA A 62 -0.11 6.66 2.47
CA ALA A 62 -0.84 5.58 1.81
C ALA A 62 -0.15 4.22 1.98
N LEU A 63 1.19 4.20 1.93
CA LEU A 63 1.99 2.99 2.14
C LEU A 63 1.93 2.50 3.59
N ILE A 64 1.92 3.42 4.56
CA ILE A 64 1.80 3.08 5.99
C ILE A 64 0.41 2.52 6.28
N ASP A 65 -0.65 3.16 5.79
CA ASP A 65 -2.03 2.68 5.95
C ASP A 65 -2.22 1.30 5.29
N TRP A 66 -1.62 1.08 4.11
CA TRP A 66 -1.62 -0.22 3.44
C TRP A 66 -0.96 -1.30 4.32
N ASN A 67 0.21 -1.02 4.88
CA ASN A 67 0.92 -1.95 5.76
C ASN A 67 0.10 -2.31 7.00
N ASP A 68 -0.55 -1.32 7.61
CA ASP A 68 -1.35 -1.52 8.81
C ASP A 68 -2.53 -2.46 8.54
N LYS A 69 -3.20 -2.29 7.40
CA LYS A 69 -4.28 -3.18 6.96
C LYS A 69 -3.77 -4.58 6.62
N VAL A 70 -2.58 -4.72 6.04
CA VAL A 70 -1.95 -6.04 5.86
C VAL A 70 -1.67 -6.71 7.22
N CYS A 71 -1.16 -5.96 8.19
CA CYS A 71 -0.93 -6.49 9.54
C CYS A 71 -2.23 -6.95 10.21
N GLU A 72 -3.31 -6.18 10.04
CA GLU A 72 -4.65 -6.52 10.53
C GLU A 72 -5.21 -7.77 9.85
N MET A 73 -5.10 -7.88 8.53
CA MET A 73 -5.57 -9.03 7.76
C MET A 73 -4.83 -10.32 8.14
N LEU A 74 -3.53 -10.23 8.41
CA LEU A 74 -2.72 -11.35 8.91
C LEU A 74 -2.98 -11.67 10.39
N ALA A 75 -3.93 -10.96 11.03
CA ALA A 75 -4.27 -11.08 12.45
C ALA A 75 -3.03 -11.01 13.36
N LEU A 76 -1.99 -10.27 12.92
CA LEU A 76 -0.78 -10.04 13.70
C LEU A 76 -1.14 -9.14 14.88
N SER A 77 -1.56 -9.77 15.96
CA SER A 77 -1.91 -9.14 17.23
C SER A 77 -0.65 -9.07 18.10
N GLY A 78 -0.10 -7.86 18.26
CA GLY A 78 1.07 -7.61 19.11
C GLY A 78 2.30 -7.04 18.38
N PRO A 79 3.49 -7.04 19.02
CA PRO A 79 4.61 -6.09 18.82
C PRO A 79 5.29 -6.10 17.44
N LEU A 80 4.77 -6.85 16.47
CA LEU A 80 5.26 -6.93 15.10
C LEU A 80 4.93 -5.68 14.26
N ARG A 81 3.97 -4.84 14.68
CA ARG A 81 3.72 -3.51 14.09
C ARG A 81 4.93 -2.59 14.13
N THR A 82 5.88 -2.82 15.05
CA THR A 82 7.06 -1.96 15.27
C THR A 82 8.38 -2.67 15.02
N SER A 83 8.40 -3.85 14.39
CA SER A 83 9.65 -4.51 14.03
C SER A 83 10.27 -3.79 12.84
N PHE A 84 10.83 -2.60 13.11
CA PHE A 84 11.89 -2.00 12.34
C PHE A 84 12.92 -3.09 12.11
N SER A 85 13.14 -3.46 10.86
CA SER A 85 14.28 -4.29 10.50
C SER A 85 15.54 -3.56 10.94
N THR A 86 16.09 -3.98 12.07
CA THR A 86 17.50 -3.82 12.42
C THR A 86 18.16 -5.15 12.12
N LYS A 87 18.67 -5.31 10.90
CA LYS A 87 20.11 -5.39 10.62
C LYS A 87 20.33 -5.95 9.22
#